data_AF-A0A8E8EXJ6-F1
#
_entry.id   AF-A0A8E8EXJ6-F1
#
_cell.length_a   1.000
_cell.length_b   1.000
_cell.length_c   1.000
_cell.angle_alpha   90.00
_cell.angle_beta   90.00
_cell.angle_gamma   90.00
#
_symmetry.space_group_name_H-M   'P 1'
#
loop_
_entity.id
_entity.type
_entity.pdbx_description
1 polymer ?
#
loop_
_entity_poly.entity_id
_entity_poly.type
_entity_poly.pdbx_seq_one_letter_code
_entity_poly.pdbx_strand_id
1 'polypeptide(L)'
;MERERAVDRLESLVDRVAGEQMPVPVREVWAFGDVALGLDPVDRLDVYLTKDVIMGGDGDAAAEFEAEYGVKGVGTTVDADWARANPDRVRTSDNGYAAPEKCLAAELVDSEGLRPSGSRTQSGDDDEPIHLEVCNAGFEDNVRQRLKGALARDAYEEVLDPRGVCLWVDGERDDEAFDRLREASLAMPTLPAALGMLGADEEAATEAADVLKRERAEQEGASVRGDMV
;
A
#
# COMPACT_ATOMS: atom_id res chain seq x y z
N MET A 1 -13.00 -9.47 6.97
CA MET A 1 -12.36 -10.77 6.67
C MET A 1 -11.83 -11.40 7.95
N GLU A 2 -11.68 -12.73 8.02
CA GLU A 2 -11.03 -13.41 9.16
C GLU A 2 -9.54 -13.02 9.24
N ARG A 3 -9.00 -12.84 10.45
CA ARG A 3 -7.59 -12.44 10.63
C ARG A 3 -6.61 -13.40 9.96
N GLU A 4 -6.82 -14.72 10.08
CA GLU A 4 -5.95 -15.72 9.46
C GLU A 4 -5.88 -15.53 7.94
N ARG A 5 -7.04 -15.34 7.30
CA ARG A 5 -7.13 -15.04 5.86
C ARG A 5 -6.45 -13.71 5.49
N ALA A 6 -6.56 -12.69 6.34
CA ALA A 6 -5.88 -11.41 6.13
C ALA A 6 -4.34 -11.59 6.15
N VAL A 7 -3.83 -12.43 7.06
CA VAL A 7 -2.40 -12.72 7.17
C VAL A 7 -1.90 -13.54 5.97
N ASP A 8 -2.64 -14.57 5.56
CA ASP A 8 -2.31 -15.35 4.36
C ASP A 8 -2.28 -14.46 3.09
N ARG A 9 -3.17 -13.45 3.04
CA ARG A 9 -3.15 -12.46 1.97
C ARG A 9 -1.88 -11.61 1.98
N LEU A 10 -1.43 -11.16 3.16
CA LEU A 10 -0.17 -10.43 3.31
C LEU A 10 1.03 -11.27 2.88
N GLU A 11 1.05 -12.57 3.21
CA GLU A 11 2.11 -13.48 2.74
C GLU A 11 2.13 -13.55 1.23
N SER A 12 0.97 -13.71 0.59
CA SER A 12 0.87 -13.72 -0.87
C SER A 12 1.35 -12.41 -1.51
N LEU A 13 1.11 -11.26 -0.87
CA LEU A 13 1.61 -9.97 -1.35
C LEU A 13 3.13 -9.89 -1.26
N VAL A 14 3.70 -10.29 -0.11
CA VAL A 14 5.16 -10.30 0.10
C VAL A 14 5.85 -11.29 -0.85
N ASP A 15 5.30 -12.48 -1.04
CA ASP A 15 5.86 -13.49 -1.94
C ASP A 15 5.93 -12.99 -3.39
N ARG A 16 4.91 -12.25 -3.84
CA ARG A 16 4.93 -11.61 -5.17
C ARG A 16 5.94 -10.48 -5.26
N VAL A 17 5.97 -9.58 -4.28
CA VAL A 17 6.95 -8.49 -4.24
C VAL A 17 8.39 -9.03 -4.24
N ALA A 18 8.65 -10.12 -3.52
CA ALA A 18 9.98 -10.73 -3.42
C ALA A 18 10.36 -11.59 -4.63
N GLY A 19 9.38 -12.20 -5.31
CA GLY A 19 9.61 -13.22 -6.34
C GLY A 19 9.39 -12.78 -7.78
N GLU A 20 8.61 -11.71 -8.02
CA GLU A 20 8.16 -11.31 -9.35
C GLU A 20 8.67 -9.91 -9.73
N GLN A 21 8.69 -9.63 -11.04
CA GLN A 21 9.05 -8.30 -11.54
C GLN A 21 7.89 -7.33 -11.26
N MET A 22 8.17 -6.29 -10.47
CA MET A 22 7.19 -5.25 -10.13
C MET A 22 7.22 -4.08 -11.13
N PRO A 23 6.13 -3.31 -11.26
CA PRO A 23 6.08 -2.10 -12.09
C PRO A 23 7.09 -1.03 -11.68
N VAL A 24 7.49 -1.02 -10.41
CA VAL A 24 8.60 -0.24 -9.86
C VAL A 24 9.27 -1.06 -8.76
N PRO A 25 10.57 -0.85 -8.47
CA PRO A 25 11.21 -1.56 -7.38
C PRO A 25 10.53 -1.22 -6.05
N VAL A 26 10.25 -2.22 -5.24
CA VAL A 26 9.72 -2.09 -3.88
C VAL A 26 10.84 -2.38 -2.89
N ARG A 27 10.97 -1.57 -1.83
CA ARG A 27 12.00 -1.70 -0.79
C ARG A 27 11.46 -2.19 0.56
N GLU A 28 10.22 -1.86 0.88
CA GLU A 28 9.60 -2.22 2.16
C GLU A 28 8.13 -2.59 1.95
N VAL A 29 7.66 -3.60 2.68
CA VAL A 29 6.25 -3.96 2.82
C VAL A 29 5.90 -3.98 4.30
N TRP A 30 4.91 -3.18 4.69
CA TRP A 30 4.41 -3.11 6.05
C TRP A 30 2.91 -3.36 6.10
N ALA A 31 2.44 -4.05 7.14
CA ALA A 31 1.03 -4.08 7.49
C ALA A 31 0.74 -3.07 8.61
N PHE A 32 -0.39 -2.39 8.53
CA PHE A 32 -0.88 -1.52 9.59
C PHE A 32 -2.39 -1.71 9.77
N GLY A 33 -3.02 -0.86 10.59
CA GLY A 33 -4.46 -0.94 10.80
C GLY A 33 -4.88 -2.18 11.59
N ASP A 34 -6.04 -2.73 11.25
CA ASP A 34 -6.73 -3.74 12.07
C ASP A 34 -5.93 -5.03 12.26
N VAL A 35 -5.26 -5.50 11.19
CA VAL A 35 -4.44 -6.72 11.23
C VAL A 35 -3.24 -6.55 12.18
N ALA A 36 -2.58 -5.39 12.17
CA ALA A 36 -1.46 -5.09 13.06
C ALA A 36 -1.90 -4.95 14.52
N LEU A 37 -3.16 -4.59 14.76
CA LEU A 37 -3.77 -4.51 16.09
C LEU A 37 -4.36 -5.85 16.58
N GLY A 38 -4.27 -6.91 15.76
CA GLY A 38 -4.75 -8.24 16.09
C GLY A 38 -6.28 -8.38 16.09
N LEU A 39 -7.00 -7.44 15.49
CA LEU A 39 -8.46 -7.48 15.42
C LEU A 39 -8.95 -8.66 14.57
N ASP A 40 -10.09 -9.20 14.97
CA ASP A 40 -10.79 -10.26 14.24
C ASP A 40 -12.31 -10.10 14.47
N PRO A 41 -13.09 -9.75 13.42
CA PRO A 41 -12.68 -9.62 12.02
C PRO A 41 -11.74 -8.43 11.75
N VAL A 42 -11.00 -8.52 10.64
CA VAL A 42 -10.28 -7.40 10.01
C VAL A 42 -11.23 -6.74 9.01
N ASP A 43 -11.59 -5.47 9.22
CA ASP A 43 -12.57 -4.79 8.36
C ASP A 43 -11.95 -4.43 7.00
N ARG A 44 -10.69 -3.97 7.01
CA ARG A 44 -9.89 -3.71 5.81
C ARG A 44 -8.43 -4.09 6.04
N LEU A 45 -7.78 -4.62 5.00
CA LEU A 45 -6.35 -4.90 5.01
C LEU A 45 -5.56 -3.66 4.59
N ASP A 46 -4.79 -3.07 5.49
CA ASP A 46 -3.98 -1.88 5.20
C ASP A 46 -2.51 -2.25 5.01
N VAL A 47 -1.96 -1.92 3.83
CA VAL A 47 -0.59 -2.25 3.45
C VAL A 47 0.14 -0.99 3.00
N TYR A 48 1.35 -0.79 3.51
CA TYR A 48 2.23 0.28 3.07
C TYR A 48 3.36 -0.31 2.24
N LEU A 49 3.60 0.30 1.07
CA LEU A 49 4.66 -0.09 0.15
C LEU A 49 5.62 1.08 -0.04
N THR A 50 6.88 0.87 0.32
CA THR A 50 7.94 1.79 -0.08
C THR A 50 8.43 1.39 -1.47
N LYS A 51 8.30 2.30 -2.44
CA LYS A 51 8.84 2.14 -3.79
C LYS A 51 10.09 2.99 -4.02
N ASP A 52 10.94 2.58 -4.95
CA ASP A 52 11.99 3.43 -5.48
C ASP A 52 11.56 4.19 -6.73
N VAL A 53 12.34 5.22 -7.04
CA VAL A 53 12.28 5.93 -8.32
C VAL A 53 13.25 5.25 -9.28
N ILE A 54 12.80 5.02 -10.51
CA ILE A 54 13.67 4.47 -11.57
C ILE A 54 14.73 5.53 -11.94
N MET A 55 15.99 5.21 -11.68
CA MET A 55 17.13 6.07 -12.04
C MET A 55 17.67 5.67 -13.41
N GLY A 56 17.82 6.64 -14.32
CA GLY A 56 18.45 6.41 -15.63
C GLY A 56 17.59 5.58 -16.60
N GLY A 57 16.28 5.83 -16.61
CA GLY A 57 15.30 5.07 -17.40
C GLY A 57 15.57 4.94 -18.90
N ASP A 58 14.81 4.06 -19.54
CA ASP A 58 14.89 3.74 -20.97
C ASP A 58 14.03 4.70 -21.79
N GLY A 59 14.65 5.74 -22.33
CA GLY A 59 13.98 6.76 -23.13
C GLY A 59 13.49 6.26 -24.50
N ASP A 60 14.15 5.25 -25.07
CA ASP A 60 13.73 4.67 -26.35
C ASP A 60 12.47 3.80 -26.14
N ALA A 61 12.47 2.97 -25.09
CA ALA A 61 11.27 2.23 -24.68
C ALA A 61 10.12 3.15 -24.32
N ALA A 62 10.39 4.29 -23.66
CA ALA A 62 9.38 5.28 -23.33
C ALA A 62 8.71 5.86 -24.58
N ALA A 63 9.50 6.23 -25.60
CA ALA A 63 9.00 6.78 -26.85
C ALA A 63 8.20 5.74 -27.65
N GLU A 64 8.66 4.49 -27.68
CA GLU A 64 7.96 3.38 -28.34
C GLU A 64 6.61 3.10 -27.67
N PHE A 65 6.59 2.98 -26.34
CA PHE A 65 5.36 2.69 -25.60
C PHE A 65 4.34 3.83 -25.70
N GLU A 66 4.79 5.09 -25.65
CA GLU A 66 3.91 6.24 -25.85
C GLU A 66 3.33 6.24 -27.28
N ALA A 67 4.13 5.91 -28.30
CA ALA A 67 3.65 5.87 -29.68
C ALA A 67 2.61 4.77 -29.92
N GLU A 68 2.75 3.62 -29.26
CA GLU A 68 1.86 2.47 -29.41
C GLU A 68 0.60 2.56 -28.54
N TYR A 69 0.76 2.88 -27.25
CA TYR A 69 -0.30 2.84 -26.25
C TYR A 69 -0.79 4.22 -25.81
N GLY A 70 -0.12 5.31 -26.20
CA GLY A 70 -0.48 6.67 -25.80
C GLY A 70 -0.17 6.98 -24.33
N VAL A 71 0.61 6.15 -23.65
CA VAL A 71 0.92 6.27 -22.22
C VAL A 71 2.35 6.78 -22.04
N LYS A 72 2.51 7.88 -21.30
CA LYS A 72 3.82 8.47 -20.99
C LYS A 72 4.43 7.81 -19.76
N GLY A 73 5.76 7.86 -19.62
CA GLY A 73 6.43 7.50 -18.37
C GLY A 73 6.73 6.01 -18.19
N VAL A 74 6.28 5.12 -19.08
CA VAL A 74 6.82 3.75 -19.15
C VAL A 74 8.29 3.83 -19.58
N GLY A 75 9.16 3.03 -18.96
CA GLY A 75 10.62 3.11 -19.09
C GLY A 75 11.31 4.15 -18.21
N THR A 76 10.59 5.14 -17.66
CA THR A 76 11.21 6.21 -16.85
C THR A 76 10.61 6.37 -15.45
N THR A 77 9.35 5.99 -15.28
CA THR A 77 8.58 6.06 -14.02
C THR A 77 8.01 4.70 -13.65
N VAL A 78 7.65 3.88 -14.66
CA VAL A 78 7.28 2.47 -14.54
C VAL A 78 8.23 1.65 -15.41
N ASP A 79 8.56 0.45 -14.97
CA ASP A 79 9.45 -0.48 -15.68
C ASP A 79 8.87 -0.87 -17.05
N ALA A 80 9.69 -0.76 -18.10
CA ALA A 80 9.25 -1.01 -19.47
C ALA A 80 9.02 -2.49 -19.77
N ASP A 81 9.83 -3.38 -19.19
CA ASP A 81 9.71 -4.81 -19.44
C ASP A 81 8.48 -5.37 -18.72
N TRP A 82 8.22 -4.92 -17.49
CA TRP A 82 6.96 -5.20 -16.81
C TRP A 82 5.76 -4.72 -17.62
N ALA A 83 5.79 -3.48 -18.13
CA ALA A 83 4.67 -2.90 -18.88
C ALA A 83 4.41 -3.63 -20.22
N ARG A 84 5.46 -4.09 -20.90
CA ARG A 84 5.32 -4.92 -22.12
C ARG A 84 4.75 -6.29 -21.82
N ALA A 85 5.10 -6.89 -20.69
CA ALA A 85 4.56 -8.17 -20.26
C ALA A 85 3.11 -8.05 -19.75
N ASN A 86 2.73 -6.88 -19.22
CA ASN A 86 1.44 -6.62 -18.55
C ASN A 86 0.75 -5.34 -19.06
N PRO A 87 0.52 -5.17 -20.38
CA PRO A 87 0.00 -3.92 -20.93
C PRO A 87 -1.41 -3.58 -20.42
N ASP A 88 -2.20 -4.60 -20.08
CA ASP A 88 -3.56 -4.48 -19.50
C ASP A 88 -3.56 -4.03 -18.03
N ARG A 89 -2.41 -4.08 -17.35
CA ARG A 89 -2.24 -3.62 -15.96
C ARG A 89 -1.65 -2.23 -15.85
N VAL A 90 -1.21 -1.63 -16.95
CA VAL A 90 -0.73 -0.25 -16.94
C VAL A 90 -1.89 0.68 -16.59
N ARG A 91 -1.69 1.52 -15.57
CA ARG A 91 -2.64 2.54 -15.12
C ARG A 91 -1.99 3.91 -15.20
N THR A 92 -2.80 4.92 -15.48
CA THR A 92 -2.32 6.30 -15.62
C THR A 92 -2.89 7.23 -14.55
N SER A 93 -2.17 8.31 -14.30
CA SER A 93 -2.70 9.53 -13.70
C SER A 93 -3.58 10.28 -14.69
N ASP A 94 -4.29 11.29 -14.21
CA ASP A 94 -5.27 12.06 -15.00
C ASP A 94 -4.64 12.85 -16.15
N ASN A 95 -3.33 13.09 -16.09
CA ASN A 95 -2.54 13.75 -17.13
C ASN A 95 -1.92 12.77 -18.15
N GLY A 96 -2.26 11.48 -18.09
CA GLY A 96 -1.84 10.46 -19.06
C GLY A 96 -0.43 9.89 -18.85
N TYR A 97 0.19 10.12 -17.69
CA TYR A 97 1.44 9.47 -17.29
C TYR A 97 1.16 8.16 -16.57
N ALA A 98 2.02 7.16 -16.76
CA ALA A 98 2.00 5.94 -15.99
C ALA A 98 2.12 6.28 -14.50
N ALA A 99 1.22 5.72 -13.69
CA ALA A 99 1.09 6.00 -12.27
C ALA A 99 1.59 4.78 -11.47
N PRO A 100 2.82 4.81 -10.92
CA PRO A 100 3.43 3.66 -10.25
C PRO A 100 2.56 3.02 -9.19
N GLU A 101 1.92 3.84 -8.36
CA GLU A 101 1.02 3.41 -7.30
C GLU A 101 -0.19 2.64 -7.86
N LYS A 102 -0.77 3.13 -8.96
CA LYS A 102 -1.92 2.48 -9.58
C LYS A 102 -1.50 1.22 -10.34
N CYS A 103 -0.31 1.19 -10.92
CA CYS A 103 0.27 -0.01 -11.53
C CYS A 103 0.58 -1.07 -10.47
N LEU A 104 1.14 -0.68 -9.30
CA LEU A 104 1.34 -1.58 -8.16
C LEU A 104 0.02 -2.14 -7.66
N ALA A 105 -1.01 -1.31 -7.53
CA ALA A 105 -2.34 -1.77 -7.17
C ALA A 105 -2.92 -2.76 -8.19
N ALA A 106 -2.78 -2.49 -9.50
CA ALA A 106 -3.22 -3.40 -10.54
C ALA A 106 -2.45 -4.74 -10.52
N GLU A 107 -1.16 -4.71 -10.20
CA GLU A 107 -0.33 -5.91 -10.09
C GLU A 107 -0.69 -6.75 -8.84
N LEU A 108 -0.88 -6.09 -7.70
CA LEU A 108 -1.00 -6.75 -6.41
C LEU A 108 -2.45 -7.07 -6.01
N VAL A 109 -3.42 -6.26 -6.45
CA VAL A 109 -4.84 -6.33 -6.06
C VAL A 109 -5.72 -6.81 -7.20
N ASP A 110 -5.63 -6.22 -8.40
CA ASP A 110 -6.53 -6.57 -9.53
C ASP A 110 -6.27 -7.98 -10.10
N SER A 111 -5.11 -8.56 -9.82
CA SER A 111 -4.67 -9.86 -10.36
C SER A 111 -5.56 -11.06 -10.01
N GLU A 112 -6.39 -10.97 -8.98
CA GLU A 112 -7.35 -12.03 -8.60
C GLU A 112 -8.69 -11.93 -9.38
N GLY A 113 -8.79 -11.03 -10.37
CA GLY A 113 -10.02 -10.76 -11.13
C GLY A 113 -10.13 -11.36 -12.54
N LEU A 114 -9.05 -11.85 -13.17
CA LEU A 114 -9.13 -12.46 -14.51
C LEU A 114 -9.30 -13.99 -14.44
N ARG A 115 -10.52 -14.45 -14.12
CA ARG A 115 -10.97 -15.76 -14.63
C ARG A 115 -11.34 -15.63 -16.11
N PRO A 116 -10.91 -16.53 -17.00
CA PRO A 116 -11.30 -16.48 -18.40
C PRO A 116 -12.82 -16.63 -18.52
N SER A 117 -13.40 -15.72 -19.32
CA SER A 117 -14.82 -15.60 -19.62
C SER A 117 -15.44 -16.97 -19.98
N GLY A 118 -16.38 -17.43 -19.15
CA GLY A 118 -17.12 -18.66 -19.41
C GLY A 118 -18.06 -19.13 -18.29
N SER A 119 -17.82 -18.78 -17.02
CA SER A 119 -18.69 -19.18 -15.91
C SER A 119 -19.59 -18.03 -15.47
N ARG A 120 -20.87 -18.09 -15.88
CA ARG A 120 -21.93 -17.26 -15.29
C ARG A 120 -22.31 -17.84 -13.93
N THR A 121 -21.57 -17.44 -12.90
CA THR A 121 -22.06 -17.43 -11.52
C THR A 121 -22.39 -16.00 -11.15
N GLN A 122 -23.52 -15.83 -10.47
CA GLN A 122 -24.13 -14.54 -10.12
C GLN A 122 -23.13 -13.59 -9.48
N SER A 123 -23.05 -12.40 -10.05
CA SER A 123 -22.26 -11.27 -9.60
C SER A 123 -22.82 -10.72 -8.29
N GLY A 124 -21.99 -10.69 -7.25
CA GLY A 124 -22.22 -10.02 -5.97
C GLY A 124 -21.14 -10.42 -4.97
N ASP A 125 -20.44 -9.45 -4.37
CA ASP A 125 -19.59 -9.56 -3.16
C ASP A 125 -18.11 -10.02 -3.24
N ASP A 126 -17.21 -9.41 -4.04
CA ASP A 126 -15.75 -9.73 -3.88
C ASP A 126 -14.78 -8.59 -4.27
N ASP A 127 -15.08 -7.31 -3.96
CA ASP A 127 -13.99 -6.33 -3.84
C ASP A 127 -13.32 -6.53 -2.48
N GLU A 128 -12.18 -7.23 -2.46
CA GLU A 128 -11.38 -7.41 -1.25
C GLU A 128 -11.12 -6.03 -0.61
N PRO A 129 -11.52 -5.78 0.65
CA PRO A 129 -11.29 -4.50 1.29
C PRO A 129 -9.80 -4.40 1.64
N ILE A 130 -9.02 -3.89 0.70
CA ILE A 130 -7.58 -3.67 0.84
C ILE A 130 -7.23 -2.23 0.48
N HIS A 131 -6.37 -1.61 1.28
CA HIS A 131 -5.82 -0.29 1.00
C HIS A 131 -4.30 -0.38 0.84
N LEU A 132 -3.80 0.17 -0.26
CA LEU A 132 -2.37 0.35 -0.49
C LEU A 132 -1.99 1.83 -0.31
N GLU A 133 -1.13 2.10 0.65
CA GLU A 133 -0.41 3.36 0.77
C GLU A 133 0.96 3.20 0.10
N VAL A 134 1.23 3.93 -0.97
CA VAL A 134 2.45 3.79 -1.77
C VAL A 134 3.26 5.07 -1.72
N CYS A 135 4.50 5.00 -1.28
CA CYS A 135 5.36 6.17 -1.15
C CYS A 135 6.83 5.86 -1.47
N ASN A 136 7.62 6.87 -1.81
CA ASN A 136 9.08 6.74 -1.95
C ASN A 136 9.85 6.80 -0.62
N ALA A 137 9.22 7.32 0.45
CA ALA A 137 9.77 7.32 1.79
C ALA A 137 9.51 5.98 2.51
N GLY A 138 10.45 5.59 3.38
CA GLY A 138 10.26 4.46 4.30
C GLY A 138 9.06 4.69 5.23
N PHE A 139 8.41 3.62 5.70
CA PHE A 139 7.16 3.71 6.47
C PHE A 139 7.29 4.66 7.67
N GLU A 140 8.27 4.41 8.54
CA GLU A 140 8.43 5.21 9.76
C GLU A 140 8.75 6.69 9.48
N ASP A 141 9.53 6.95 8.44
CA ASP A 141 9.89 8.31 8.06
C ASP A 141 8.68 9.08 7.52
N ASN A 142 7.87 8.43 6.69
CA ASN A 142 6.63 9.03 6.19
C ASN A 142 5.63 9.29 7.32
N VAL A 143 5.46 8.34 8.24
CA VAL A 143 4.66 8.50 9.46
C VAL A 143 5.09 9.76 10.24
N ARG A 144 6.41 9.93 10.47
CA ARG A 144 6.94 11.12 11.17
C ARG A 144 6.71 12.41 10.39
N GLN A 145 6.96 12.40 9.08
CA GLN A 145 6.84 13.58 8.22
C GLN A 145 5.39 14.04 8.08
N ARG A 146 4.46 13.10 7.83
CA ARG A 146 3.02 13.39 7.73
C ARG A 146 2.44 13.85 9.05
N LEU A 147 2.83 13.24 10.18
CA LEU A 147 2.43 13.74 11.50
C LEU A 147 2.90 15.18 11.73
N LYS A 148 4.18 15.47 11.43
CA LYS A 148 4.72 16.83 11.55
C LYS A 148 3.99 17.83 10.65
N GLY A 149 3.68 17.44 9.42
CA GLY A 149 2.93 18.26 8.46
C GLY A 149 1.51 18.55 8.94
N ALA A 150 0.81 17.52 9.43
CA ALA A 150 -0.54 17.61 9.97
C ALA A 150 -0.59 18.53 11.19
N LEU A 151 0.32 18.36 12.17
CA LEU A 151 0.41 19.22 13.36
C LEU A 151 0.67 20.69 13.01
N ALA A 152 1.40 20.96 11.93
CA ALA A 152 1.70 22.33 11.52
C ALA A 152 0.53 23.02 10.80
N ARG A 153 -0.49 22.27 10.35
CA ARG A 153 -1.58 22.76 9.49
C ARG A 153 -2.98 22.39 9.99
N ASP A 154 -3.07 21.71 11.14
CA ASP A 154 -4.29 21.12 11.67
C ASP A 154 -4.99 20.17 10.66
N ALA A 155 -4.20 19.44 9.85
CA ALA A 155 -4.67 18.55 8.78
C ALA A 155 -4.56 17.07 9.18
N TYR A 156 -5.29 16.66 10.21
CA TYR A 156 -5.13 15.34 10.82
C TYR A 156 -5.57 14.15 9.96
N GLU A 157 -6.37 14.39 8.92
CA GLU A 157 -6.70 13.41 7.87
C GLU A 157 -5.46 12.97 7.06
N GLU A 158 -4.38 13.74 7.13
CA GLU A 158 -3.10 13.39 6.53
C GLU A 158 -2.23 12.53 7.46
N VAL A 159 -2.62 12.21 8.69
CA VAL A 159 -1.78 11.36 9.56
C VAL A 159 -1.84 9.90 9.11
N LEU A 160 -0.72 9.17 9.24
CA LEU A 160 -0.66 7.71 9.12
C LEU A 160 -0.62 7.07 10.51
N ASP A 161 -1.30 5.93 10.68
CA ASP A 161 -1.25 5.17 11.93
C ASP A 161 0.18 4.64 12.15
N PRO A 162 0.89 5.06 13.22
CA PRO A 162 2.28 4.67 13.44
C PRO A 162 2.45 3.21 13.88
N ARG A 163 1.36 2.48 14.15
CA ARG A 163 1.39 1.10 14.67
C ARG A 163 1.48 0.10 13.52
N GLY A 164 2.60 0.13 12.81
CA GLY A 164 2.91 -0.78 11.70
C GLY A 164 3.77 -1.98 12.11
N VAL A 165 3.75 -3.00 11.27
CA VAL A 165 4.56 -4.23 11.36
C VAL A 165 5.29 -4.40 10.05
N CYS A 166 6.63 -4.40 10.09
CA CYS A 166 7.44 -4.66 8.90
C CYS A 166 7.38 -6.15 8.57
N LEU A 167 7.04 -6.49 7.34
CA LEU A 167 6.91 -7.88 6.87
C LEU A 167 8.03 -8.26 5.92
N TRP A 168 8.55 -7.27 5.19
CA TRP A 168 9.62 -7.45 4.23
C TRP A 168 10.40 -6.15 4.05
N VAL A 169 11.72 -6.24 4.01
CA VAL A 169 12.61 -5.11 3.74
C VAL A 169 13.87 -5.59 3.02
N ASP A 170 14.24 -4.89 1.95
CA ASP A 170 15.50 -5.09 1.22
C ASP A 170 15.81 -6.56 0.85
N GLY A 171 14.78 -7.33 0.45
CA GLY A 171 14.92 -8.73 0.05
C GLY A 171 14.74 -9.76 1.17
N GLU A 172 14.59 -9.31 2.42
CA GLU A 172 14.43 -10.18 3.59
C GLU A 172 12.98 -10.15 4.09
N ARG A 173 12.34 -11.33 4.18
CA ARG A 173 11.02 -11.54 4.77
C ARG A 173 11.16 -11.83 6.26
N ASP A 174 10.26 -11.26 7.08
CA ASP A 174 10.21 -11.52 8.53
C ASP A 174 9.11 -12.54 8.86
N ASP A 175 9.48 -13.82 8.91
CA ASP A 175 8.55 -14.91 9.25
C ASP A 175 8.03 -14.83 10.70
N GLU A 176 8.83 -14.29 11.63
CA GLU A 176 8.38 -14.11 13.03
C GLU A 176 7.29 -13.04 13.10
N ALA A 177 7.40 -11.97 12.32
CA ALA A 177 6.34 -10.95 12.23
C ALA A 177 5.00 -11.55 11.77
N PHE A 178 5.03 -12.45 10.77
CA PHE A 178 3.84 -13.17 10.32
C PHE A 178 3.23 -14.05 11.41
N ASP A 179 4.03 -14.82 12.12
CA ASP A 179 3.56 -15.65 13.24
C ASP A 179 2.90 -14.79 14.33
N ARG A 180 3.51 -13.65 14.67
CA ARG A 180 2.96 -12.72 15.68
C ARG A 180 1.66 -12.06 15.24
N LEU A 181 1.48 -11.78 13.95
CA LEU A 181 0.21 -11.32 13.39
C LEU A 181 -0.87 -12.41 13.50
N ARG A 182 -0.56 -13.67 13.16
CA ARG A 182 -1.50 -14.80 13.29
C ARG A 182 -1.98 -14.97 14.73
N GLU A 183 -1.04 -14.92 15.68
CA GLU A 183 -1.28 -15.06 17.11
C GLU A 183 -1.93 -13.82 17.75
N ALA A 184 -1.98 -12.68 17.05
CA ALA A 184 -2.34 -11.38 17.60
C ALA A 184 -1.53 -11.03 18.87
N SER A 185 -0.22 -11.29 18.86
CA SER A 185 0.65 -11.22 20.04
C SER A 185 1.49 -9.92 20.12
N LEU A 186 1.24 -8.95 19.25
CA LEU A 186 1.93 -7.67 19.24
C LEU A 186 1.38 -6.73 20.30
N ALA A 187 2.24 -6.29 21.22
CA ALA A 187 1.89 -5.33 22.26
C ALA A 187 1.98 -3.90 21.73
N MET A 188 0.96 -3.47 21.00
CA MET A 188 0.90 -2.10 20.45
C MET A 188 0.37 -1.09 21.49
N PRO A 189 0.93 0.13 21.57
CA PRO A 189 0.35 1.20 22.36
C PRO A 189 -1.01 1.65 21.79
N THR A 190 -1.78 2.40 22.59
CA THR A 190 -2.96 3.11 22.07
C THR A 190 -2.53 4.13 21.01
N LEU A 191 -3.39 4.44 20.04
CA LEU A 191 -3.07 5.41 18.97
C LEU A 191 -2.60 6.78 19.50
N PRO A 192 -3.27 7.44 20.47
CA PRO A 192 -2.76 8.69 21.03
C PRO A 192 -1.38 8.56 21.67
N ALA A 193 -1.13 7.46 22.41
CA ALA A 193 0.19 7.22 23.00
C ALA A 193 1.28 7.02 21.93
N ALA A 194 0.96 6.31 20.84
CA ALA A 194 1.89 6.11 19.72
C ALA A 194 2.22 7.44 19.02
N LEU A 195 1.22 8.29 18.79
CA LEU A 195 1.42 9.64 18.23
C LEU A 195 2.21 10.55 19.19
N GLY A 196 1.95 10.44 20.49
CA GLY A 196 2.69 11.16 21.54
C GLY A 196 4.17 10.76 21.60
N MET A 197 4.48 9.47 21.42
CA MET A 197 5.86 8.99 21.29
C MET A 197 6.60 9.59 20.08
N LEU A 198 5.87 10.02 19.06
CA LEU A 198 6.40 10.70 17.87
C LEU A 198 6.44 12.22 18.00
N GLY A 199 6.04 12.77 19.15
CA GLY A 199 6.19 14.18 19.48
C GLY A 199 4.93 15.03 19.34
N ALA A 200 3.75 14.43 19.09
CA ALA A 200 2.49 15.14 19.27
C ALA A 200 2.23 15.41 20.75
N ASP A 201 1.69 16.58 21.09
CA ASP A 201 1.17 16.80 22.44
C ASP A 201 -0.12 15.98 22.69
N GLU A 202 -0.55 15.90 23.95
CA GLU A 202 -1.66 15.04 24.36
C GLU A 202 -2.99 15.41 23.67
N GLU A 203 -3.25 16.70 23.48
CA GLU A 203 -4.48 17.21 22.86
C GLU A 203 -4.48 16.87 21.37
N ALA A 204 -3.41 17.23 20.66
CA ALA A 204 -3.26 16.95 19.24
C ALA A 204 -3.21 15.44 18.93
N ALA A 205 -2.55 14.64 19.78
CA ALA A 205 -2.50 13.19 19.63
C ALA A 205 -3.89 12.54 19.79
N THR A 206 -4.71 13.08 20.70
CA THR A 206 -6.09 12.60 20.90
C THR A 206 -6.97 12.98 19.72
N GLU A 207 -6.90 14.23 19.28
CA GLU A 207 -7.68 14.72 18.14
C GLU A 207 -7.33 13.97 16.84
N ALA A 208 -6.03 13.83 16.54
CA ALA A 208 -5.58 13.08 15.38
C ALA A 208 -6.04 11.61 15.44
N ALA A 209 -5.97 10.98 16.61
CA ALA A 209 -6.45 9.62 16.80
C ALA A 209 -7.95 9.48 16.55
N ASP A 210 -8.76 10.47 16.93
CA ASP A 210 -10.20 10.44 16.69
C ASP A 210 -10.55 10.69 15.21
N VAL A 211 -9.80 11.54 14.51
CA VAL A 211 -9.91 11.70 13.05
C VAL A 211 -9.58 10.37 12.34
N LEU A 212 -8.45 9.74 12.66
CA LEU A 212 -8.05 8.44 12.10
C LEU A 212 -9.10 7.34 12.33
N LYS A 213 -9.70 7.27 13.52
CA LYS A 213 -10.77 6.30 13.82
C LYS A 213 -12.01 6.55 12.96
N ARG A 214 -12.41 7.81 12.78
CA ARG A 214 -13.57 8.18 11.96
C ARG A 214 -13.33 7.83 10.50
N GLU A 215 -12.18 8.22 9.95
CA GLU A 215 -11.79 7.89 8.58
C GLU A 215 -11.81 6.38 8.34
N ARG A 216 -11.23 5.59 9.27
CA ARG A 216 -11.25 4.12 9.16
C ARG A 216 -12.68 3.56 9.11
N ALA A 217 -13.60 4.11 9.88
CA ALA A 217 -14.99 3.63 9.93
C ALA A 217 -15.79 3.96 8.66
N GLU A 218 -15.35 4.92 7.86
CA GLU A 218 -16.01 5.35 6.61
C GLU A 218 -15.41 4.70 5.36
N GLN A 219 -14.31 3.96 5.52
CA GLN A 219 -13.54 3.41 4.40
C GLN A 219 -14.02 2.00 4.02
N GLU A 220 -14.41 1.85 2.75
CA GLU A 220 -14.91 0.60 2.19
C GLU A 220 -14.19 0.25 0.87
N GLY A 221 -14.08 -1.04 0.57
CA GLY A 221 -13.56 -1.55 -0.70
C GLY A 221 -12.05 -1.39 -0.92
N ALA A 222 -11.61 -1.72 -2.13
CA ALA A 222 -10.21 -1.60 -2.55
C ALA A 222 -9.85 -0.16 -2.85
N SER A 223 -8.69 0.30 -2.39
CA SER A 223 -8.20 1.66 -2.66
C SER A 223 -6.67 1.73 -2.72
N VAL A 224 -6.16 2.74 -3.42
CA VAL A 224 -4.74 3.06 -3.46
C VAL A 224 -4.55 4.56 -3.27
N ARG A 225 -3.61 4.93 -2.41
CA ARG A 225 -3.14 6.30 -2.25
C ARG A 225 -1.65 6.34 -2.55
N GLY A 226 -1.29 7.11 -3.57
CA GLY A 226 0.11 7.43 -3.86
C GLY A 226 0.49 8.73 -3.17
N ASP A 227 1.65 8.74 -2.53
CA ASP A 227 2.31 9.95 -2.05
C ASP A 227 3.74 9.99 -2.59
N MET A 228 4.27 11.19 -2.76
CA MET A 228 5.66 11.45 -3.13
C MET A 228 6.21 12.53 -2.20
N VAL A 229 7.22 12.16 -1.42
CA VAL A 229 7.92 13.09 -0.52
C VAL A 229 9.26 13.53 -1.09
#